data_AF-A0AAN7CE17-F1
#
_entry.id   AF-A0AAN7CE17-F1
#
_cell.length_a   1.000
_cell.length_b   1.000
_cell.length_c   1.000
_cell.angle_alpha   90.00
_cell.angle_beta   90.00
_cell.angle_gamma   90.00
#
_symmetry.space_group_name_H-M   'P 1'
#
loop_
_entity.id
_entity.type
_entity.pdbx_description
1 polymer ?
#
loop_
_entity_poly.entity_id
_entity_poly.type
_entity_poly.pdbx_seq_one_letter_code
_entity_poly.pdbx_strand_id
1 'polypeptide(L)' 'MCDWTKNYYIYTTCSDPGLHFFRTSVDGSPKHSCRDTPHERYIMLVGDCPLCQYEISGPRATARW' A
#
# COMPACT_ATOMS: atom_id res chain seq x y z
N MET A 1 16.04 16.85 9.88
CA MET A 1 15.19 16.27 8.82
C MET A 1 14.43 15.12 9.44
N CYS A 2 13.13 15.05 9.15
CA CYS A 2 12.22 14.09 9.75
C CYS A 2 12.30 12.77 8.99
N ASP A 3 12.67 11.69 9.66
CA ASP A 3 12.91 10.37 9.08
C ASP A 3 11.79 9.35 9.36
N TRP A 4 10.82 9.70 10.22
CA TRP A 4 9.67 8.84 10.56
C TRP A 4 8.66 8.76 9.40
N THR A 5 8.73 7.68 8.64
CA THR A 5 7.95 7.49 7.41
C THR A 5 7.29 6.12 7.39
N LYS A 6 5.99 6.08 7.12
CA LYS A 6 5.23 4.87 6.85
C LYS A 6 5.18 4.64 5.34
N ASN A 7 5.84 3.57 4.92
CA ASN A 7 5.90 3.14 3.54
C ASN A 7 4.75 2.16 3.23
N TYR A 8 4.05 2.44 2.15
CA TYR A 8 3.01 1.60 1.58
C TYR A 8 3.53 1.04 0.27
N TYR A 9 3.71 -0.28 0.20
CA TYR A 9 4.17 -0.95 -1.01
C TYR A 9 2.97 -1.41 -1.84
N ILE A 10 2.98 -1.00 -3.11
CA ILE A 10 1.89 -1.27 -4.04
C ILE A 10 2.48 -1.76 -5.35
N TYR A 11 1.81 -2.69 -6.01
CA TYR A 11 2.21 -3.12 -7.34
C TYR A 11 1.75 -2.11 -8.39
N THR A 12 2.59 -1.86 -9.40
CA THR A 12 2.25 -0.97 -10.52
C THR A 12 1.07 -1.47 -11.36
N THR A 13 0.77 -2.77 -11.28
CA THR A 13 -0.36 -3.39 -11.99
C THR A 13 -1.70 -3.24 -11.25
N CYS A 14 -1.71 -2.66 -10.05
CA CYS A 14 -2.96 -2.45 -9.31
C CYS A 14 -3.81 -1.37 -9.96
N SER A 15 -5.04 -1.73 -10.36
CA SER A 15 -6.04 -0.79 -10.87
C SER A 15 -6.46 0.24 -9.82
N ASP A 16 -6.57 -0.20 -8.57
CA ASP A 16 -6.80 0.64 -7.40
C ASP A 16 -5.68 0.42 -6.36
N PRO A 17 -4.70 1.33 -6.27
CA PRO A 17 -3.57 1.20 -5.37
C PRO A 17 -3.97 1.24 -3.88
N GLY A 18 -5.11 1.87 -3.58
CA GLY A 18 -5.62 2.07 -2.22
C GLY A 18 -6.28 0.84 -1.61
N LEU A 19 -6.68 -0.12 -2.45
CA LEU A 19 -7.33 -1.36 -2.01
C LEU A 19 -6.34 -2.53 -1.86
N HIS A 20 -5.18 -2.48 -2.51
CA HIS A 20 -4.25 -3.62 -2.62
C HIS A 20 -2.84 -3.32 -2.11
N PHE A 21 -2.71 -2.84 -0.86
CA PHE A 21 -1.43 -2.77 -0.17
C PHE A 21 -0.96 -4.18 0.20
N PHE A 22 0.14 -4.66 -0.38
CA PHE A 22 0.65 -5.99 -0.04
C PHE A 22 1.62 -5.95 1.16
N ARG A 23 2.25 -4.81 1.40
CA ARG A 23 3.17 -4.62 2.53
C ARG A 23 3.14 -3.19 3.03
N THR A 24 3.26 -3.04 4.34
CA THR A 24 3.55 -1.75 4.98
C THR A 24 4.82 -1.87 5.80
N SER A 25 5.64 -0.83 5.80
CA SER A 25 6.85 -0.72 6.61
C SER A 25 6.86 0.65 7.28
N VAL A 26 7.46 0.76 8.45
CA VAL A 26 7.71 2.05 9.09
C VAL A 26 9.22 2.19 9.23
N ASP A 27 9.77 3.21 8.58
CA ASP A 27 11.19 3.56 8.65
C ASP A 27 11.41 4.76 9.59
N GLY A 28 12.60 4.82 10.18
CA GLY A 28 13.04 5.91 11.06
C GLY A 28 12.75 5.66 12.54
N SER A 29 12.70 6.74 13.32
CA SER A 29 12.35 6.70 14.75
C SER A 29 11.30 7.75 15.12
N PRO A 30 10.33 7.43 16.00
CA PRO A 30 9.34 8.42 16.46
C PRO A 30 9.96 9.47 17.39
N LYS A 31 11.18 9.24 17.91
CA LYS A 31 11.85 10.16 18.86
C LYS A 31 12.22 11.53 18.26
N HIS A 32 12.38 11.61 16.94
CA HIS A 32 12.70 12.85 16.22
C HIS A 32 11.67 13.18 15.15
N SER A 33 10.44 12.66 15.32
CA SER A 33 9.39 12.85 14.34
C SER A 33 8.82 14.26 14.42
N CYS A 34 8.44 14.79 13.26
CA CYS A 34 7.81 16.08 13.11
C CYS A 34 6.31 15.98 13.47
N ARG A 35 5.63 17.11 13.67
CA ARG A 35 4.26 17.14 14.21
C ARG A 35 3.23 16.34 13.38
N ASP A 36 3.40 16.28 12.05
CA ASP A 36 2.49 15.57 11.12
C ASP A 36 3.04 14.20 10.69
N THR A 37 3.49 13.38 11.64
CA THR A 37 4.09 12.06 11.36
C THR A 37 3.27 10.90 11.92
N PRO A 38 3.44 9.67 11.38
CA PRO A 38 4.37 9.24 10.33
C PRO A 38 4.01 9.81 8.95
N HIS A 39 5.01 10.27 8.22
CA HIS A 39 4.79 10.67 6.82
C HIS A 39 4.41 9.47 5.98
N GLU A 40 3.46 9.63 5.07
CA GLU A 40 3.05 8.55 4.18
C GLU A 40 3.89 8.56 2.91
N ARG A 41 4.45 7.40 2.55
CA ARG A 41 5.20 7.22 1.32
C ARG A 41 4.69 6.03 0.55
N TYR A 42 4.27 6.24 -0.68
CA TYR A 42 3.84 5.17 -1.58
C TYR A 42 5.03 4.72 -2.42
N ILE A 43 5.37 3.43 -2.32
CA ILE A 43 6.44 2.79 -3.08
C ILE A 43 5.80 1.83 -4.07
N MET A 44 5.82 2.21 -5.34
CA MET A 44 5.33 1.38 -6.43
C MET A 44 6.41 0.39 -6.86
N LEU A 45 6.06 -0.89 -6.91
CA LEU A 45 6.95 -1.98 -7.35
C LEU A 45 6.42 -2.60 -8.63
N VAL A 46 7.34 -2.87 -9.56
CA VAL A 46 7.04 -3.56 -10.81
C VAL A 46 6.80 -5.04 -10.49
N GLY A 47 5.60 -5.52 -10.80
CA GLY A 47 5.20 -6.90 -10.57
C GLY A 47 3.68 -7.04 -10.58
N ASP A 48 3.21 -8.27 -10.67
CA ASP A 48 1.79 -8.58 -10.65
C ASP A 48 1.26 -8.64 -9.23
N CYS A 49 0.16 -7.94 -8.98
CA CYS A 49 -0.57 -8.06 -7.73
C CYS A 49 -1.35 -9.38 -7.71
N PRO A 50 -1.02 -10.34 -6.84
CA PRO A 50 -1.81 -11.57 -6.70
C PRO A 50 -3.25 -11.27 -6.23
N LEU A 51 -3.44 -10.09 -5.61
CA LEU A 51 -4.76 -9.64 -5.16
C LEU A 51 -5.66 -9.22 -6.35
N CYS A 52 -5.12 -8.41 -7.26
CA CYS A 52 -5.83 -8.08 -8.50
C CYS A 52 -6.14 -9.30 -9.36
N GLN A 53 -5.27 -10.32 -9.35
CA GLN A 53 -5.50 -11.54 -10.12
C GLN A 53 -6.63 -12.40 -9.53
N TYR A 54 -6.77 -12.47 -8.20
CA TYR A 54 -7.93 -13.17 -7.61
C TYR A 54 -9.23 -12.40 -7.85
N GLU A 55 -9.21 -11.06 -7.90
CA GLU A 55 -10.43 -10.27 -8.19
C GLU A 55 -11.00 -10.61 -9.58
N ILE A 56 -10.14 -11.03 -10.53
CA ILE A 56 -10.55 -11.40 -11.89
C ILE A 56 -10.90 -12.91 -12.00
N SER A 57 -10.37 -13.78 -11.12
CA SER A 57 -10.47 -15.24 -11.24
C SER A 57 -11.14 -15.98 -10.06
N GLY A 58 -11.47 -15.28 -8.97
CA GLY A 58 -12.18 -15.80 -7.79
C GLY A 58 -13.67 -15.44 -7.78
N PRO A 59 -14.51 -16.18 -7.02
CA PRO A 59 -15.97 -16.10 -7.12
C PRO A 59 -16.52 -14.85 -6.42
N ARG A 60 -16.42 -13.68 -7.05
CA ARG A 60 -17.19 -12.49 -6.68
C ARG A 60 -17.90 -11.86 -7.88
N ALA A 61 -18.56 -12.72 -8.64
CA ALA A 61 -19.93 -12.45 -9.02
C ALA A 61 -20.78 -12.35 -7.74
N THR A 62 -20.80 -11.20 -7.07
CA THR A 62 -21.85 -10.72 -6.12
C THR A 62 -21.37 -9.45 -5.41
N ALA A 63 -21.37 -8.32 -6.12
CA ALA A 63 -21.71 -7.05 -5.49
C ALA A 63 -23.19 -6.78 -5.83
N ARG A 64 -24.08 -7.37 -5.03
CA ARG A 64 -25.50 -7.04 -5.01
C ARG A 64 -25.63 -5.85 -4.06
N TRP A 65 -26.07 -4.72 -4.61
CA TRP A 65 -26.51 -3.54 -3.86
C TRP A 65 -27.80 -3.86 -3.09
#